data_AF-A0A371QZV7-F1
#
_entry.id   AF-A0A371QZV7-F1
#
_cell.length_a   1.000
_cell.length_b   1.000
_cell.length_c   1.000
_cell.angle_alpha   90.00
_cell.angle_beta   90.00
_cell.angle_gamma   90.00
#
_symmetry.space_group_name_H-M   'P 1'
#
loop_
_entity.id
_entity.type
_entity.pdbx_description
1 polymer ?
#
loop_
_entity_poly.entity_id
_entity_poly.type
_entity_poly.pdbx_seq_one_letter_code
_entity_poly.pdbx_strand_id
1 'polypeptide(L)'
;MLLAAGFMPTVLSLSALKSRALRKGVWFRLNPAARALVDAAILYLKRGGRVKSPALINALRAVAERIIAMTSPLRVLARAVGMAIARARGIEIDEERAVALGLQWINTPKRYKNFALIEP
;
A
#
# COMPACT_ATOMS: atom_id res chain seq x y z
N MET A 1 -2.14 -3.48 -5.04
CA MET A 1 -2.41 -4.94 -4.95
C MET A 1 -1.26 -5.70 -4.28
N LEU A 2 -0.73 -5.26 -3.13
CA LEU A 2 0.40 -5.94 -2.47
C LEU A 2 0.00 -6.91 -1.35
N LEU A 3 -1.31 -7.05 -1.10
CA LEU A 3 -1.89 -8.02 -0.15
C LEU A 3 -2.84 -9.01 -0.85
N ALA A 4 -2.51 -9.41 -2.08
CA ALA A 4 -3.32 -10.34 -2.87
C ALA A 4 -3.42 -11.74 -2.25
N ALA A 5 -2.51 -12.11 -1.33
CA ALA A 5 -2.49 -13.41 -0.65
C ALA A 5 -3.37 -13.49 0.62
N GLY A 6 -4.28 -12.54 0.84
CA GLY A 6 -5.09 -12.50 2.06
C GLY A 6 -4.28 -12.00 3.26
N PHE A 7 -4.33 -10.70 3.51
CA PHE A 7 -3.75 -10.14 4.74
C PHE A 7 -4.46 -10.72 5.96
N MET A 8 -3.75 -11.60 6.67
CA MET A 8 -4.13 -12.11 7.99
C MET A 8 -3.37 -11.31 9.06
N PRO A 9 -4.07 -10.53 9.90
CA PRO A 9 -3.43 -9.82 11.00
C PRO A 9 -3.02 -10.81 12.10
N THR A 10 -1.72 -11.10 12.17
CA THR A 10 -1.10 -11.92 13.22
C THR A 10 -0.08 -11.08 13.98
N VAL A 11 0.34 -11.53 15.17
CA VAL A 11 1.41 -10.84 15.93
C VAL A 11 2.66 -10.68 15.06
N LEU A 12 3.03 -11.73 14.34
CA LEU A 12 4.21 -11.73 13.48
C LEU A 12 4.07 -10.74 12.31
N SER A 13 2.95 -10.79 11.57
CA SER A 13 2.76 -9.92 10.40
C SER A 13 2.69 -8.45 10.77
N LEU A 14 1.96 -8.10 11.83
CA LEU A 14 1.87 -6.72 12.32
C LEU A 14 3.18 -6.22 12.94
N SER A 15 3.90 -7.05 13.68
CA SER A 15 5.20 -6.67 14.26
C SER A 15 6.26 -6.45 13.17
N ALA A 16 6.31 -7.32 12.15
CA ALA A 16 7.22 -7.17 11.03
C ALA A 16 6.91 -5.90 10.22
N LEU A 17 5.62 -5.61 9.99
CA LEU A 17 5.15 -4.40 9.34
C LEU A 17 5.55 -3.14 10.10
N LYS A 18 5.31 -3.11 11.42
CA LYS A 18 5.73 -2.01 12.30
C LYS A 18 7.24 -1.80 12.26
N SER A 19 8.03 -2.87 12.43
CA SER A 19 9.50 -2.81 12.38
C SER A 19 10.01 -2.28 11.05
N ARG A 20 9.43 -2.72 9.92
CA ARG A 20 9.76 -2.18 8.59
C ARG A 20 9.44 -0.69 8.48
N ALA A 21 8.27 -0.26 8.95
CA ALA A 21 7.86 1.14 8.91
C ALA A 21 8.78 2.04 9.75
N LEU A 22 9.21 1.56 10.92
CA LEU A 22 10.17 2.25 11.79
C LEU A 22 11.54 2.38 11.11
N ARG A 23 12.11 1.28 10.60
CA ARG A 23 13.42 1.29 9.91
C ARG A 23 13.46 2.21 8.70
N LYS A 24 12.33 2.43 8.03
CA LYS A 24 12.21 3.29 6.85
C LYS A 24 11.72 4.71 7.18
N GLY A 25 11.61 5.08 8.45
CA GLY A 25 11.18 6.43 8.88
C GLY A 25 9.75 6.79 8.47
N VAL A 26 8.91 5.78 8.20
CA VAL A 26 7.53 5.97 7.73
C VAL A 26 6.54 6.00 8.89
N TRP A 27 6.87 5.31 9.99
CA TRP A 27 5.96 5.10 11.11
C TRP A 27 5.34 6.41 11.62
N PHE A 28 6.16 7.44 11.84
CA PHE A 28 5.71 8.74 12.35
C PHE A 28 4.98 9.61 11.32
N ARG A 29 5.03 9.26 10.03
CA ARG A 29 4.27 9.90 8.95
C ARG A 29 2.84 9.36 8.84
N LEU A 30 2.53 8.26 9.52
CA LEU A 30 1.16 7.77 9.65
C LEU A 30 0.36 8.64 10.61
N ASN A 31 -0.95 8.73 10.37
CA ASN A 31 -1.84 9.40 11.33
C ASN A 31 -1.80 8.69 12.70
N PRO A 32 -2.05 9.41 13.81
CA PRO A 32 -1.99 8.81 15.16
C PRO A 32 -2.94 7.62 15.33
N ALA A 33 -4.14 7.69 14.75
CA ALA A 33 -5.14 6.62 14.85
C ALA A 33 -4.68 5.30 14.20
N ALA A 34 -4.02 5.33 13.04
CA ALA A 34 -3.49 4.14 12.39
C ALA A 34 -2.36 3.50 13.20
N ARG A 35 -1.50 4.32 13.81
CA ARG A 35 -0.45 3.83 14.71
C ARG A 35 -1.06 3.13 15.93
N ALA A 36 -2.02 3.79 16.57
CA ALA A 36 -2.74 3.25 17.72
C ALA A 36 -3.47 1.94 17.37
N LEU A 37 -4.12 1.87 16.20
CA LEU A 37 -4.80 0.67 15.72
C LEU A 37 -3.84 -0.52 15.61
N VAL A 38 -2.66 -0.33 15.00
CA VAL A 38 -1.65 -1.39 14.87
C VAL A 38 -1.09 -1.80 16.23
N ASP A 39 -0.78 -0.83 17.09
CA ASP A 39 -0.22 -1.10 18.42
C ASP A 39 -1.22 -1.85 19.32
N ALA A 40 -2.48 -1.41 19.33
CA ALA A 40 -3.56 -2.07 20.05
C ALA A 40 -3.82 -3.48 19.51
N ALA A 41 -3.81 -3.66 18.19
CA ALA A 41 -3.97 -4.98 17.58
C ALA A 41 -2.83 -5.93 17.95
N ILE A 42 -1.57 -5.47 17.94
CA ILE A 42 -0.42 -6.26 18.40
C ILE A 42 -0.61 -6.67 19.86
N LEU A 43 -0.96 -5.72 20.74
CA LEU A 43 -1.16 -5.99 22.16
C LEU A 43 -2.27 -7.01 22.39
N TYR A 44 -3.42 -6.85 21.73
CA TYR A 44 -4.56 -7.76 21.82
C TYR A 44 -4.20 -9.18 21.37
N LEU A 45 -3.53 -9.31 20.22
CA LEU A 45 -3.10 -10.60 19.70
C LEU A 45 -2.03 -11.27 20.58
N LYS A 46 -1.10 -10.50 21.17
CA LYS A 46 -0.10 -11.02 22.13
C LYS A 46 -0.74 -11.62 23.38
N ARG A 47 -1.92 -11.13 23.79
CA ARG A 47 -2.69 -11.66 24.92
C ARG A 47 -3.53 -12.90 24.57
N GLY A 48 -3.34 -13.48 23.39
CA GLY A 48 -4.12 -14.63 22.91
C GLY A 48 -5.45 -14.24 22.23
N GLY A 49 -5.68 -12.94 22.01
CA GLY A 49 -6.85 -12.45 21.30
C GLY A 49 -6.90 -12.96 19.86
N ARG A 50 -8.13 -13.12 19.34
CA ARG A 50 -8.37 -13.48 17.93
C ARG A 50 -9.21 -12.40 17.28
N VAL A 51 -8.78 -11.93 16.11
CA VAL A 51 -9.51 -10.92 15.33
C VAL A 51 -10.44 -11.64 14.36
N LYS A 52 -11.74 -11.60 14.65
CA LYS A 52 -12.81 -12.14 13.77
C LYS A 52 -13.57 -11.07 13.00
N SER A 53 -13.56 -9.83 13.51
CA SER A 53 -14.31 -8.72 12.90
C SER A 53 -13.76 -8.39 11.50
N PRO A 54 -14.57 -8.51 10.43
CA PRO A 54 -14.14 -8.15 9.08
C PRO A 54 -13.76 -6.69 8.94
N ALA A 55 -14.48 -5.80 9.65
CA ALA A 55 -14.20 -4.36 9.66
C ALA A 55 -12.79 -4.07 10.22
N LEU A 56 -12.41 -4.73 11.31
CA LEU A 56 -11.08 -4.57 11.91
C LEU A 56 -9.98 -5.12 10.99
N ILE A 57 -10.22 -6.26 10.34
CA ILE A 57 -9.29 -6.85 9.37
C ILE A 57 -9.07 -5.87 8.21
N ASN A 58 -10.15 -5.29 7.67
CA ASN A 58 -10.06 -4.34 6.56
C ASN A 58 -9.37 -3.04 6.97
N ALA A 59 -9.61 -2.53 8.18
CA ALA A 59 -8.92 -1.36 8.70
C ALA A 59 -7.41 -1.61 8.84
N LEU A 60 -7.02 -2.75 9.43
CA LEU A 60 -5.60 -3.13 9.55
C LEU A 60 -4.95 -3.35 8.18
N ARG A 61 -5.69 -3.93 7.23
CA ARG A 61 -5.24 -4.10 5.84
C ARG A 61 -4.95 -2.76 5.18
N ALA A 62 -5.85 -1.79 5.29
CA ALA A 62 -5.67 -0.47 4.71
C ALA A 62 -4.42 0.24 5.27
N VAL A 63 -4.16 0.11 6.58
CA VAL A 63 -2.92 0.62 7.20
C VAL A 63 -1.69 -0.11 6.68
N ALA A 64 -1.75 -1.43 6.55
CA ALA A 64 -0.65 -2.22 6.01
C ALA A 64 -0.33 -1.84 4.56
N GLU A 65 -1.32 -1.67 3.70
CA GLU A 65 -1.14 -1.21 2.33
C GLU A 65 -0.50 0.18 2.29
N ARG A 66 -0.91 1.08 3.18
CA ARG A 66 -0.32 2.42 3.28
C ARG A 66 1.16 2.37 3.68
N ILE A 67 1.50 1.55 4.67
CA ILE A 67 2.89 1.34 5.10
C ILE A 67 3.72 0.74 3.96
N ILE A 68 3.20 -0.29 3.30
CA ILE A 68 3.89 -0.92 2.18
C ILE A 68 4.12 0.11 1.07
N ALA A 69 3.08 0.85 0.66
CA ALA A 69 3.20 1.88 -0.37
C ALA A 69 4.27 2.92 -0.03
N MET A 70 4.30 3.42 1.21
CA MET A 70 5.29 4.41 1.63
C MET A 70 6.71 3.84 1.84
N THR A 71 6.86 2.52 1.98
CA THR A 71 8.17 1.85 2.13
C THR A 71 8.68 1.23 0.83
N SER A 72 7.83 1.13 -0.20
CA SER A 72 8.18 0.59 -1.50
C SER A 72 9.06 1.58 -2.28
N PRO A 73 10.08 1.10 -3.00
CA PRO A 73 10.83 1.95 -3.92
C PRO A 73 9.88 2.58 -4.95
N LEU A 74 10.10 3.86 -5.27
CA LEU A 74 9.27 4.61 -6.22
C LEU A 74 9.16 3.90 -7.57
N ARG A 75 10.27 3.32 -8.06
CA ARG A 75 10.30 2.56 -9.32
C ARG A 75 9.33 1.37 -9.33
N VAL A 76 9.22 0.66 -8.20
CA VAL A 76 8.29 -0.49 -8.09
C VAL A 76 6.84 -0.02 -8.11
N LEU A 77 6.54 1.09 -7.40
CA LEU A 77 5.21 1.70 -7.44
C LEU A 77 4.87 2.19 -8.84
N ALA A 78 5.79 2.89 -9.49
CA ALA A 78 5.62 3.38 -10.85
C ALA A 78 5.36 2.22 -11.81
N ARG A 79 6.20 1.19 -11.83
CA ARG A 79 5.98 0.00 -12.66
C ARG A 79 4.59 -0.60 -12.44
N ALA A 80 4.19 -0.80 -11.19
CA ALA A 80 2.89 -1.38 -10.87
C ALA A 80 1.72 -0.51 -11.33
N VAL A 81 1.83 0.81 -11.17
CA VAL A 81 0.83 1.78 -11.63
C VAL A 81 0.75 1.78 -13.16
N GLY A 82 1.88 1.86 -13.86
CA GLY A 82 1.90 1.87 -15.32
C GLY A 82 1.36 0.57 -15.92
N MET A 83 1.72 -0.59 -15.38
CA MET A 83 1.13 -1.88 -15.80
C MET A 83 -0.39 -1.92 -15.59
N ALA A 84 -0.89 -1.34 -14.49
CA ALA A 84 -2.33 -1.29 -14.23
C ALA A 84 -3.05 -0.36 -15.22
N ILE A 85 -2.46 0.78 -15.56
CA ILE A 85 -2.99 1.72 -16.57
C ILE A 85 -2.99 1.06 -17.95
N ALA A 86 -1.88 0.43 -18.35
CA ALA A 86 -1.78 -0.23 -19.64
C ALA A 86 -2.78 -1.37 -19.80
N ARG A 87 -2.95 -2.20 -18.76
CA ARG A 87 -3.99 -3.24 -18.73
C ARG A 87 -5.39 -2.65 -18.87
N ALA A 88 -5.68 -1.54 -18.18
CA ALA A 88 -6.98 -0.88 -18.29
C ALA A 88 -7.25 -0.30 -19.69
N ARG A 89 -6.19 0.04 -20.43
CA ARG A 89 -6.26 0.52 -21.82
C ARG A 89 -6.11 -0.58 -22.88
N GLY A 90 -5.82 -1.81 -22.49
CA GLY A 90 -5.53 -2.91 -23.43
C GLY A 90 -4.24 -2.73 -24.24
N ILE A 91 -3.25 -2.00 -23.71
CA ILE A 91 -1.98 -1.72 -24.40
C ILE A 91 -0.90 -2.67 -23.88
N GLU A 92 -0.17 -3.33 -24.78
CA GLU A 92 1.06 -4.03 -24.43
C GLU A 92 2.22 -3.03 -24.29
N ILE A 93 2.92 -3.10 -23.16
CA ILE A 93 4.04 -2.21 -22.86
C ILE A 93 5.21 -2.99 -22.27
N ASP A 94 6.42 -2.56 -22.61
CA ASP A 94 7.64 -3.02 -21.96
C ASP A 94 7.77 -2.48 -20.52
N GLU A 95 8.74 -3.00 -19.77
CA GLU A 95 8.95 -2.61 -18.37
C GLU A 95 9.34 -1.12 -18.21
N GLU A 96 10.12 -0.58 -19.14
CA GLU A 96 10.59 0.81 -19.06
C GLU A 96 9.44 1.81 -19.30
N ARG A 97 8.61 1.54 -20.30
CA ARG A 97 7.36 2.28 -20.58
C ARG A 97 6.39 2.16 -19.42
N ALA A 98 6.30 1.00 -18.76
CA ALA A 98 5.48 0.84 -17.56
C ALA A 98 5.97 1.74 -16.41
N VAL A 99 7.28 1.81 -16.20
CA VAL A 99 7.86 2.72 -15.19
C VAL A 99 7.59 4.17 -15.58
N ALA A 100 7.82 4.56 -16.83
CA ALA A 100 7.61 5.93 -17.30
C ALA A 100 6.15 6.39 -17.14
N LEU A 101 5.20 5.57 -17.62
CA LEU A 101 3.77 5.84 -17.50
C LEU A 101 3.32 5.94 -16.04
N GLY A 102 3.87 5.07 -15.19
CA GLY A 102 3.61 5.12 -13.75
C GLY A 102 4.16 6.37 -13.08
N LEU A 103 5.39 6.79 -13.42
CA LEU A 103 6.00 8.00 -12.91
C LEU A 103 5.22 9.25 -13.34
N GLN A 104 4.83 9.32 -14.62
CA GLN A 104 3.97 10.38 -15.13
C GLN A 104 2.69 10.46 -14.29
N TRP A 105 1.96 9.34 -14.15
CA TRP A 105 0.70 9.33 -13.40
C TRP A 105 0.86 9.66 -11.90
N ILE A 106 1.96 9.22 -11.27
CA ILE A 106 2.26 9.54 -9.87
C ILE A 106 2.50 11.04 -9.70
N ASN A 107 3.24 11.65 -10.63
CA ASN A 107 3.54 13.07 -10.61
C ASN A 107 2.38 13.95 -11.08
N THR A 108 1.43 13.41 -11.84
CA THR A 108 0.24 14.16 -12.28
C THR A 108 -0.61 14.58 -11.06
N PRO A 109 -0.82 15.89 -10.84
CA PRO A 109 -1.70 16.37 -9.77
C PRO A 109 -3.12 15.83 -9.91
N LYS A 110 -3.82 15.60 -8.78
CA LYS A 110 -5.16 14.98 -8.76
C LYS A 110 -6.15 15.64 -9.74
N ARG A 111 -6.13 16.98 -9.84
CA ARG A 111 -7.00 17.75 -10.75
C ARG A 111 -6.82 17.42 -12.24
N TYR A 112 -5.66 16.88 -12.62
CA TYR A 112 -5.33 16.54 -14.01
C TYR A 112 -5.33 15.04 -14.30
N LYS A 113 -5.55 14.18 -13.30
CA LYS A 113 -5.53 12.73 -13.51
C LYS A 113 -6.63 12.24 -14.45
N ASN A 114 -7.76 12.93 -14.51
CA ASN A 114 -8.83 12.60 -15.45
C ASN A 114 -8.47 12.98 -16.90
N PHE A 115 -7.60 13.97 -17.10
CA PHE A 115 -7.18 14.45 -18.43
C PHE A 115 -5.93 13.71 -18.95
N ALA A 116 -4.96 13.45 -18.07
CA ALA A 116 -3.77 12.67 -18.40
C ALA A 116 -4.07 11.21 -18.77
N LEU A 117 -5.30 10.74 -18.49
CA LEU A 117 -5.77 9.42 -18.89
C LEU A 117 -6.45 9.41 -20.28
N ILE A 118 -6.48 10.53 -21.00
CA ILE A 118 -7.23 10.65 -22.26
C ILE A 118 -6.36 10.51 -23.51
N GLU A 119 -5.05 10.83 -23.46
CA GLU A 119 -4.24 10.75 -24.69
C GLU A 119 -3.57 9.38 -24.90
N PRO A 120 -3.69 8.82 -26.13
CA PRO A 120 -2.97 7.62 -26.57
C PRO A 120 -1.48 7.88 -26.81
#